data_AF-A0A1W2FPS1-F1
#
_entry.id   AF-A0A1W2FPS1-F1
#
_cell.length_a   1.000
_cell.length_b   1.000
_cell.length_c   1.000
_cell.angle_alpha   90.00
_cell.angle_beta   90.00
_cell.angle_gamma   90.00
#
_symmetry.space_group_name_H-M   'P 1'
#
loop_
_entity.id
_entity.type
_entity.pdbx_description
1 polymer ?
#
loop_
_entity_poly.entity_id
_entity_poly.type
_entity_poly.pdbx_seq_one_letter_code
_entity_poly.pdbx_strand_id
1 'polypeptide(L)'
;MNDRDFEIQGPVIGSNVGTSGHARTGDVHIGHIKDVSTVLRLLDELREDLNKAQAPTSTIEAVDDLRAEARKPRPSKDVAGHLMDKLSDRGLGEQVKDLSKAFDALF
;
A
#
# COMPACT_ATOMS: atom_id res chain seq x y z
N MET A 1 33.86 3.63 -41.14
CA MET A 1 32.91 2.72 -40.47
C MET A 1 31.75 3.56 -39.99
N ASN A 2 30.56 3.32 -40.53
CA ASN A 2 29.26 3.32 -39.85
C ASN A 2 28.17 3.27 -40.93
N ASP A 3 27.70 2.05 -41.13
CA ASP A 3 26.51 1.61 -41.86
C ASP A 3 25.29 2.50 -41.54
N ARG A 4 24.58 3.03 -42.55
CA ARG A 4 23.32 2.48 -43.14
C ARG A 4 22.27 2.22 -42.05
N ASP A 5 21.07 2.80 -42.09
CA ASP A 5 20.11 2.83 -43.19
C ASP A 5 19.14 4.01 -43.11
N PHE A 6 18.78 4.53 -44.28
CA PHE A 6 17.53 5.26 -44.51
C PHE A 6 16.50 4.24 -45.01
N GLU A 7 15.32 4.20 -44.40
CA GLU A 7 14.08 4.03 -45.18
C GLU A 7 12.88 4.64 -44.42
N ILE A 8 12.11 5.39 -45.20
CA ILE A 8 11.06 6.33 -44.80
C ILE A 8 9.71 5.70 -45.10
N GLN A 9 8.78 5.67 -44.12
CA GLN A 9 7.32 5.72 -44.32
C GLN A 9 6.72 6.20 -42.99
N GLY A 10 5.98 7.29 -42.79
CA GLY A 10 5.49 8.46 -43.54
C GLY A 10 4.69 9.29 -42.50
N PRO A 11 4.46 10.60 -42.70
CA PRO A 11 3.62 11.42 -41.80
C PRO A 11 2.14 11.03 -41.99
N VAL A 12 1.15 11.31 -41.14
CA VAL A 12 0.61 12.64 -40.82
C VAL A 12 -0.47 12.56 -39.72
N ILE A 13 -0.59 13.66 -38.93
CA ILE A 13 -1.74 14.13 -38.11
C ILE A 13 -2.08 13.30 -36.85
N GLY A 14 -2.15 13.85 -35.63
CA GLY A 14 -2.54 15.21 -35.28
C GLY A 14 -1.98 15.71 -33.96
N SER A 15 -1.73 17.01 -33.98
CA SER A 15 -1.34 17.87 -32.88
C SER A 15 -2.34 17.87 -31.73
N ASN A 16 -1.82 18.30 -30.57
CA ASN A 16 -2.50 18.81 -29.37
C ASN A 16 -2.86 17.80 -28.28
N VAL A 17 -1.90 17.50 -27.41
CA VAL A 17 -2.11 17.72 -25.96
C VAL A 17 -0.79 18.24 -25.37
N GLY A 18 -0.75 19.55 -25.14
CA GLY A 18 0.16 20.11 -24.15
C GLY A 18 -0.34 19.71 -22.76
N THR A 19 0.55 19.20 -21.93
CA THR A 19 0.69 19.45 -20.48
C THR A 19 1.94 18.66 -20.08
N SER A 20 3.09 19.31 -19.94
CA SER A 20 3.62 19.62 -18.61
C SER A 20 3.04 18.71 -17.52
N GLY A 21 3.69 17.57 -17.30
CA GLY A 21 3.26 16.58 -16.32
C GLY A 21 4.42 15.67 -16.01
N HIS A 22 5.27 16.12 -15.11
CA HIS A 22 6.42 15.41 -14.56
C HIS A 22 5.93 14.17 -13.78
N ALA A 23 5.49 13.13 -14.46
CA ALA A 23 5.21 11.84 -13.84
C ALA A 23 6.56 11.16 -13.61
N ARG A 24 7.13 11.39 -12.42
CA ARG A 24 8.09 10.46 -11.83
C ARG A 24 7.35 9.14 -11.66
N THR A 25 7.45 8.27 -12.66
CA THR A 25 7.17 6.84 -12.52
C THR A 25 8.21 6.32 -11.53
N GLY A 26 7.94 6.51 -10.24
CA GLY A 26 8.66 5.83 -9.18
C GLY A 26 8.42 4.34 -9.40
N ASP A 27 9.51 3.59 -9.46
CA ASP A 27 9.52 2.13 -9.42
C ASP A 27 8.73 1.67 -8.19
N VAL A 28 7.41 1.53 -8.33
CA VAL A 28 6.58 0.85 -7.35
C VAL A 28 6.90 -0.62 -7.57
N HIS A 29 7.92 -1.11 -6.86
CA HIS A 29 8.36 -2.49 -6.91
C HIS A 29 7.12 -3.40 -6.85
N ILE A 30 6.96 -4.28 -7.83
CA ILE A 30 5.80 -5.20 -7.90
C ILE A 30 5.65 -6.02 -6.60
N GLY A 31 6.75 -6.26 -5.88
CA GLY A 31 6.75 -6.79 -4.50
C GLY A 31 5.97 -5.90 -3.53
N HIS A 32 6.33 -4.62 -3.43
CA HIS A 32 5.68 -3.65 -2.55
C HIS A 32 4.16 -3.59 -2.73
N ILE A 33 3.64 -3.68 -3.97
CA ILE A 33 2.20 -3.71 -4.22
C ILE A 33 1.53 -4.98 -3.66
N LYS A 34 2.19 -6.14 -3.78
CA LYS A 34 1.71 -7.40 -3.20
C LYS A 34 1.74 -7.37 -1.68
N ASP A 35 2.78 -6.78 -1.10
CA ASP A 35 2.94 -6.66 0.35
C ASP A 35 1.85 -5.73 0.93
N VAL A 36 1.61 -4.57 0.30
CA VAL A 36 0.49 -3.66 0.65
C VAL A 36 -0.86 -4.38 0.55
N SER A 37 -1.09 -5.12 -0.54
CA SER A 37 -2.37 -5.83 -0.73
C SER A 37 -2.60 -6.90 0.35
N THR A 38 -1.54 -7.59 0.76
CA THR A 38 -1.60 -8.60 1.83
C THR A 38 -1.96 -7.96 3.17
N VAL A 39 -1.31 -6.84 3.51
CA VAL A 39 -1.62 -6.10 4.74
C VAL A 39 -3.04 -5.57 4.75
N LEU A 40 -3.48 -4.96 3.65
CA LEU A 40 -4.84 -4.43 3.54
C LEU A 40 -5.90 -5.53 3.67
N ARG A 41 -5.66 -6.72 3.12
CA ARG A 41 -6.57 -7.86 3.27
C ARG A 41 -6.71 -8.29 4.73
N LEU A 42 -5.60 -8.44 5.44
CA LEU A 42 -5.61 -8.83 6.86
C LEU A 42 -6.31 -7.79 7.74
N LEU A 43 -6.12 -6.50 7.44
CA LEU A 43 -6.80 -5.41 8.14
C LEU A 43 -8.31 -5.39 7.84
N ASP A 44 -8.71 -5.65 6.60
CA ASP A 44 -10.12 -5.72 6.22
C ASP A 44 -10.83 -6.93 6.90
N GLU A 45 -10.17 -8.08 6.98
CA GLU A 45 -10.64 -9.26 7.72
C GLU A 45 -10.77 -8.97 9.22
N LEU A 46 -9.74 -8.39 9.84
CA LEU A 46 -9.78 -8.00 11.24
C LEU A 46 -10.91 -7.02 11.54
N ARG A 47 -11.11 -6.02 10.66
CA ARG A 47 -12.17 -5.04 10.79
C ARG A 47 -13.56 -5.70 10.72
N GLU A 48 -13.74 -6.66 9.82
CA GLU A 48 -15.01 -7.39 9.70
C GLU A 48 -15.30 -8.19 10.98
N ASP A 49 -14.30 -8.90 11.51
CA ASP A 49 -14.45 -9.69 12.73
C ASP A 49 -14.73 -8.80 13.95
N LEU A 50 -14.07 -7.65 14.06
CA LEU A 50 -14.34 -6.66 15.09
C LEU A 50 -15.76 -6.10 15.02
N ASN A 51 -16.28 -5.85 13.81
CA ASN A 51 -17.67 -5.42 13.62
C ASN A 51 -18.65 -6.51 14.04
N LYS A 52 -18.41 -7.78 13.68
CA LYS A 52 -19.24 -8.93 14.10
C LYS A 52 -19.23 -9.11 15.62
N ALA A 53 -18.07 -8.91 16.25
CA ALA A 53 -17.89 -9.00 17.69
C ALA A 53 -18.43 -7.78 18.45
N GLN A 54 -18.95 -6.75 17.76
CA GLN A 54 -19.36 -5.46 18.35
C GLN A 54 -18.24 -4.86 19.22
N ALA A 55 -17.00 -4.95 18.72
CA ALA A 55 -15.84 -4.42 19.42
C ALA A 55 -15.96 -2.90 19.64
N PRO A 56 -15.26 -2.35 20.65
CA PRO A 56 -15.28 -0.91 20.89
C PRO A 56 -14.88 -0.13 19.64
N THR A 57 -15.56 1.00 19.36
CA THR A 57 -15.28 1.87 18.21
C THR A 57 -13.80 2.25 18.12
N SER A 58 -13.16 2.53 19.26
CA SER A 58 -11.73 2.86 19.33
C SER A 58 -10.80 1.74 18.83
N THR A 59 -11.27 0.48 18.82
CA THR A 59 -10.56 -0.69 18.25
C THR A 59 -10.68 -0.71 16.74
N ILE A 60 -11.86 -0.42 16.22
CA ILE A 60 -12.09 -0.28 14.77
C ILE A 60 -11.28 0.90 14.22
N GLU A 61 -11.24 2.03 14.93
CA GLU A 61 -10.44 3.20 14.57
C GLU A 61 -8.94 2.86 14.51
N ALA A 62 -8.41 2.08 15.46
CA ALA A 62 -7.01 1.68 15.43
C ALA A 62 -6.66 0.78 14.22
N VAL A 63 -7.61 -0.03 13.76
CA VAL A 63 -7.47 -0.82 12.52
C VAL A 63 -7.55 0.09 11.28
N ASP A 64 -8.47 1.05 11.26
CA ASP A 64 -8.58 2.03 10.18
C ASP A 64 -7.32 2.92 10.08
N ASP A 65 -6.71 3.29 11.22
CA ASP A 65 -5.44 4.00 11.29
C ASP A 65 -4.28 3.18 10.72
N LEU A 66 -4.21 1.87 11.04
CA LEU A 66 -3.22 0.96 10.44
C LEU A 66 -3.39 0.86 8.93
N ARG A 67 -4.65 0.84 8.47
CA ARG A 67 -4.97 0.81 7.04
C ARG A 67 -4.52 2.08 6.33
N ALA A 68 -4.69 3.22 6.97
CA ALA A 68 -4.18 4.50 6.46
C ALA A 68 -2.65 4.52 6.43
N GLU A 69 -1.99 3.99 7.47
CA GLU A 69 -0.53 3.89 7.54
C GLU A 69 0.04 3.03 6.41
N ALA A 70 -0.52 1.84 6.18
CA ALA A 70 -0.07 0.90 5.14
C ALA A 70 -0.21 1.45 3.71
N ARG A 71 -1.07 2.44 3.48
CA ARG A 71 -1.26 3.09 2.18
C ARG A 71 -0.31 4.26 1.91
N LYS A 72 0.49 4.67 2.90
CA LYS A 72 1.42 5.77 2.71
C LYS A 72 2.54 5.34 1.75
N PRO A 73 3.07 6.27 0.93
CA PRO A 73 4.24 5.98 0.09
C PRO A 73 5.48 5.54 0.88
N ARG A 74 5.53 5.90 2.17
CA ARG A 74 6.53 5.48 3.14
C ARG A 74 5.82 5.21 4.47
N PRO A 75 5.40 3.96 4.74
CA PRO A 75 4.80 3.61 6.02
C PRO A 75 5.86 3.71 7.13
N SER A 76 5.43 4.12 8.33
CA SER A 76 6.27 4.25 9.51
C SER A 76 6.15 3.01 10.41
N LYS A 77 7.29 2.38 10.69
CA LYS A 77 7.37 1.21 11.59
C LYS A 77 6.97 1.55 13.03
N ASP A 78 7.36 2.72 13.51
CA ASP A 78 7.04 3.16 14.87
C ASP A 78 5.53 3.39 15.05
N VAL A 79 4.88 3.99 14.04
CA VAL A 79 3.43 4.24 14.08
C VAL A 79 2.66 2.91 13.98
N ALA A 80 3.06 2.02 13.06
CA ALA A 80 2.43 0.72 12.93
C ALA A 80 2.59 -0.13 14.20
N GLY A 81 3.80 -0.15 14.79
CA GLY A 81 4.07 -0.84 16.05
C GLY A 81 3.19 -0.33 17.19
N HIS A 82 3.10 0.99 17.37
CA HIS A 82 2.25 1.59 18.42
C HIS A 82 0.77 1.25 18.26
N LEU A 83 0.26 1.21 17.02
CA LEU A 83 -1.13 0.82 16.76
C LEU A 83 -1.35 -0.68 17.01
N MET A 84 -0.38 -1.53 16.66
CA MET A 84 -0.42 -2.97 16.93
C MET A 84 -0.36 -3.30 18.43
N ASP A 85 0.44 -2.56 19.20
CA ASP A 85 0.51 -2.71 20.65
C ASP A 85 -0.85 -2.38 21.29
N LYS A 86 -1.49 -1.27 20.87
CA LYS A 86 -2.85 -0.93 21.30
C LYS A 86 -3.89 -2.00 20.97
N LEU A 87 -3.77 -2.67 19.83
CA LEU A 87 -4.67 -3.77 19.46
C LEU A 87 -4.39 -5.02 20.31
N SER A 88 -3.12 -5.29 20.61
CA SER A 88 -2.71 -6.40 21.49
C SER A 88 -3.23 -6.22 22.92
N ASP A 89 -3.14 -5.00 23.46
CA ASP A 89 -3.68 -4.64 24.77
C ASP A 89 -5.21 -4.83 24.87
N ARG A 90 -5.89 -4.88 23.73
CA ARG A 90 -7.34 -5.10 23.62
C ARG A 90 -7.72 -6.55 23.35
N GLY A 91 -6.77 -7.48 23.45
CA GLY A 91 -6.99 -8.92 23.33
C GLY A 91 -6.84 -9.46 21.91
N LEU A 92 -6.34 -8.68 20.95
CA LEU A 92 -6.13 -9.11 19.56
C LEU A 92 -4.71 -9.64 19.29
N GLY A 93 -4.03 -10.14 20.31
CA GLY A 93 -2.61 -10.48 20.24
C GLY A 93 -2.26 -11.57 19.21
N GLU A 94 -3.19 -12.46 18.86
CA GLU A 94 -2.96 -13.45 17.80
C GLU A 94 -3.06 -12.81 16.41
N GLN A 95 -4.11 -12.04 16.15
CA GLN A 95 -4.31 -11.31 14.90
C GLN A 95 -3.19 -10.29 14.65
N VAL A 96 -2.70 -9.65 15.72
CA VAL A 96 -1.58 -8.72 15.65
C VAL A 96 -0.27 -9.40 15.23
N LYS A 97 -0.03 -10.67 15.59
CA LYS A 97 1.20 -11.38 15.17
C LYS A 97 1.26 -11.56 13.66
N ASP A 98 0.14 -11.91 13.03
CA ASP A 98 0.10 -12.10 11.59
C ASP A 98 0.12 -10.76 10.84
N LEU A 99 -0.52 -9.72 11.40
CA LEU A 99 -0.36 -8.35 10.91
C LEU A 99 1.08 -7.85 11.01
N SER A 100 1.78 -8.13 12.11
CA SER A 100 3.17 -7.73 12.32
C SER A 100 4.10 -8.33 11.28
N LYS A 101 3.96 -9.62 10.96
CA LYS A 101 4.73 -10.27 9.87
C LYS A 101 4.46 -9.63 8.51
N ALA A 102 3.20 -9.29 8.25
CA ALA A 102 2.81 -8.69 6.98
C ALA A 102 3.34 -7.25 6.84
N PHE A 103 3.37 -6.48 7.94
CA PHE A 103 3.99 -5.16 7.97
C PHE A 103 5.52 -5.21 7.92
N ASP A 104 6.17 -6.24 8.47
CA ASP A 104 7.63 -6.39 8.32
C ASP A 104 8.05 -6.59 6.85
N ALA A 105 7.16 -7.11 5.98
CA ALA A 105 7.39 -7.16 4.53
C ALA A 105 7.14 -5.81 3.82
N LEU A 106 6.47 -4.87 4.46
CA LEU A 106 6.20 -3.52 3.93
C LEU A 106 7.33 -2.52 4.16
N PHE A 107 8.13 -2.73 5.20
CA PHE A 107 9.26 -1.88 5.60
C PHE A 107 10.56 -2.30 4.92
#